data_AF-A0A2M8N9R1-F1
#
_entry.id   AF-A0A2M8N9R1-F1
#
_cell.length_a   1.000
_cell.length_b   1.000
_cell.length_c   1.000
_cell.angle_alpha   90.00
_cell.angle_beta   90.00
_cell.angle_gamma   90.00
#
_symmetry.space_group_name_H-M   'P 1'
#
loop_
_entity.id
_entity.type
_entity.pdbx_description
1 polymer ?
#
loop_
_entity_poly.entity_id
_entity_poly.type
_entity_poly.pdbx_seq_one_letter_code
_entity_poly.pdbx_strand_id
1 'polypeptide(L)'
;HKDGAEGYAPRAAYDRIIASVGIWDMPLPWITQLKPNGRIIAPIWIDGLQVCAVFTIQPDGTLYAQEMMPSAYIYIRGLAAGPTMQKMVGSTALKLIGDDLSRVDTAALYMLLSSDQEQCYLSVPLDTASYWYGFLPYVMLNEPENDVFAIYTITQGQKAYGMEGEGFALFTPASAAFVPYYGLGATHCFAGADAFLELETLLASWQQVGKPSIRQLRLRLIPKSQDKPHITRGKLYERHNHYLHAWIEANAEIQADE
;
A
#
# COMPACT_ATOMS: atom_id res chain seq x y z
N HIS A 1 23.88 2.94 22.84
CA HIS A 1 23.07 2.80 21.61
C HIS A 1 22.03 3.91 21.60
N LYS A 2 21.72 4.50 20.44
CA LYS A 2 20.63 5.48 20.28
C LYS A 2 19.63 4.96 19.26
N ASP A 3 18.36 5.31 19.43
CA ASP A 3 17.28 4.97 18.49
C ASP A 3 17.21 6.02 17.38
N GLY A 4 17.17 5.58 16.12
CA GLY A 4 17.08 6.49 14.96
C GLY A 4 15.77 7.28 14.92
N ALA A 5 14.69 6.79 15.54
CA ALA A 5 13.42 7.51 15.65
C ALA A 5 13.55 8.83 16.43
N GLU A 6 14.52 8.93 17.35
CA GLU A 6 14.78 10.15 18.13
C GLU A 6 15.55 11.22 17.34
N GLY A 7 16.06 10.87 16.15
CA GLY A 7 16.94 11.73 15.38
C GLY A 7 18.25 12.03 16.12
N TYR A 8 18.81 13.22 15.90
CA TYR A 8 20.02 13.69 16.58
C TYR A 8 19.99 15.19 16.85
N ALA A 9 19.24 15.59 17.88
CA ALA A 9 19.05 16.98 18.29
C ALA A 9 20.33 17.84 18.41
N PRO A 10 21.50 17.34 18.89
CA PRO A 10 22.69 18.18 19.08
C PRO A 10 23.25 18.84 17.81
N ARG A 11 22.84 18.41 16.60
CA ARG A 11 23.22 19.04 15.33
C ARG A 11 22.02 19.54 14.52
N ALA A 12 20.82 19.51 15.10
CA ALA A 12 19.66 20.15 14.50
C ALA A 12 19.87 21.67 14.40
N ALA A 13 19.26 22.37 13.46
CA ALA A 13 18.27 21.88 12.49
C ALA A 13 18.90 21.39 11.16
N TYR A 14 18.26 20.39 10.54
CA TYR A 14 18.70 19.76 9.29
C TYR A 14 18.01 20.34 8.06
N ASP A 15 18.75 20.51 6.96
CA ASP A 15 18.15 20.78 5.65
C ASP A 15 17.44 19.55 5.10
N ARG A 16 17.98 18.35 5.34
CA ARG A 16 17.42 17.10 4.86
C ARG A 16 17.57 16.02 5.92
N ILE A 17 16.53 15.21 6.09
CA ILE A 17 16.58 13.97 6.86
C ILE A 17 16.27 12.85 5.87
N ILE A 18 17.13 11.84 5.80
CA ILE A 18 16.98 10.70 4.88
C ILE A 18 16.94 9.43 5.73
N ALA A 19 15.84 8.68 5.63
CA ALA A 19 15.69 7.40 6.29
C ALA A 19 16.01 6.25 5.32
N SER A 20 16.84 5.30 5.77
CA SER A 20 17.11 4.04 5.06
C SER A 20 16.33 2.86 5.65
N VAL A 21 15.21 3.15 6.31
CA VAL A 21 14.29 2.18 6.91
C VAL A 21 12.86 2.62 6.65
N GLY A 22 11.97 1.66 6.44
CA GLY A 22 10.55 1.92 6.22
C GLY A 22 9.84 2.30 7.51
N ILE A 23 9.15 3.44 7.49
CA ILE A 23 8.36 3.95 8.61
C ILE A 23 6.87 3.71 8.39
N TRP A 24 6.16 3.32 9.44
CA TRP A 24 4.70 3.27 9.42
C TRP A 24 4.07 4.65 9.66
N ASP A 25 4.75 5.49 10.45
CA ASP A 25 4.35 6.86 10.73
C ASP A 25 5.58 7.76 10.88
N MET A 26 5.44 9.06 10.68
CA MET A 26 6.54 10.02 10.75
C MET A 26 6.96 10.25 12.22
N PRO A 27 8.23 9.98 12.59
CA PRO A 27 8.72 10.30 13.92
C PRO A 27 8.69 11.81 14.16
N LEU A 28 7.99 12.25 15.22
CA LEU A 28 7.91 13.66 15.61
C LEU A 28 9.29 14.33 15.80
N PRO A 29 10.32 13.65 16.36
CA PRO A 29 11.65 14.24 16.47
C PRO A 29 12.23 14.66 15.11
N TRP A 30 11.95 13.93 14.03
CA TRP A 30 12.44 14.30 12.69
C TRP A 30 11.81 15.61 12.21
N ILE A 31 10.51 15.82 12.49
CA ILE A 31 9.80 17.06 12.18
C ILE A 31 10.40 18.24 12.94
N THR A 32 10.59 18.09 14.27
CA THR A 32 11.11 19.16 15.13
C THR A 32 12.57 19.52 14.84
N GLN A 33 13.35 18.57 14.30
CA GLN A 33 14.76 18.77 13.98
C GLN A 33 14.97 19.25 12.53
N LEU A 34 13.89 19.44 11.75
CA LEU A 34 13.96 19.92 10.38
C LEU A 34 13.94 21.44 10.32
N LYS A 35 14.70 22.04 9.41
CA LYS A 35 14.58 23.47 9.08
C LYS A 35 13.21 23.76 8.42
N PRO A 36 12.70 25.01 8.45
CA PRO A 36 11.43 25.36 7.81
C PRO A 36 11.29 24.96 6.34
N ASN A 37 12.37 25.05 5.56
CA ASN A 37 12.42 24.64 4.13
C ASN A 37 13.11 23.29 3.93
N GLY A 38 13.25 22.51 5.00
CA GLY A 38 13.86 21.20 4.95
C GLY A 38 12.93 20.17 4.31
N ARG A 39 13.50 19.00 3.98
CA ARG A 39 12.73 17.87 3.45
C ARG A 39 13.06 16.59 4.19
N ILE A 40 12.06 15.72 4.33
CA ILE A 40 12.25 14.36 4.84
C ILE A 40 12.06 13.39 3.69
N ILE A 41 13.04 12.53 3.44
CA ILE A 41 12.97 11.47 2.45
C ILE A 41 12.88 10.16 3.21
N ALA A 42 11.74 9.48 3.12
CA ALA A 42 11.52 8.26 3.87
C ALA A 42 10.70 7.24 3.06
N PRO A 43 11.08 5.95 3.11
CA PRO A 43 10.19 4.86 2.74
C PRO A 43 9.03 4.81 3.74
N ILE A 44 7.81 4.96 3.27
CA ILE A 44 6.59 4.96 4.09
C ILE A 44 5.66 3.84 3.65
N TRP A 45 4.97 3.23 4.61
CA TRP A 45 4.04 2.15 4.36
C TRP A 45 2.67 2.71 4.00
N ILE A 46 2.15 2.31 2.85
CA ILE A 46 0.76 2.59 2.44
C ILE A 46 0.15 1.23 2.20
N ASP A 47 -0.75 0.82 3.09
CA ASP A 47 -1.27 -0.54 3.08
C ASP A 47 -0.15 -1.61 3.07
N GLY A 48 -0.26 -2.64 2.22
CA GLY A 48 0.78 -3.63 1.97
C GLY A 48 1.97 -3.13 1.12
N LEU A 49 1.93 -1.89 0.62
CA LEU A 49 2.98 -1.29 -0.20
C LEU A 49 3.94 -0.42 0.60
N GLN A 50 5.13 -0.23 0.05
CA GLN A 50 6.06 0.81 0.49
C GLN A 50 6.45 1.72 -0.66
N VAL A 51 6.44 3.02 -0.40
CA VAL A 51 6.92 4.03 -1.34
C VAL A 51 7.97 4.91 -0.65
N CYS A 52 9.05 5.22 -1.35
CA CYS A 52 9.99 6.23 -0.89
C CYS A 52 9.44 7.59 -1.31
N ALA A 53 9.09 8.42 -0.33
CA ALA A 53 8.41 9.70 -0.54
C ALA A 53 9.25 10.87 -0.02
N VAL A 54 9.14 12.01 -0.70
CA VAL A 54 9.75 13.28 -0.28
C VAL A 54 8.68 14.16 0.36
N PHE A 55 8.80 14.37 1.66
CA PHE A 55 7.88 15.18 2.46
C PHE A 55 8.38 16.60 2.66
N THR A 56 7.49 17.57 2.49
CA THR A 56 7.63 18.96 2.91
C THR A 56 6.60 19.29 3.97
N ILE A 57 6.98 20.14 4.94
CA ILE A 57 6.06 20.61 5.98
C ILE A 57 5.26 21.79 5.41
N GLN A 58 3.94 21.69 5.52
CA GLN A 58 3.00 22.74 5.15
C GLN A 58 2.79 23.72 6.32
N PRO A 59 2.28 24.95 6.08
CA PRO A 59 2.10 25.95 7.14
C PRO A 59 1.22 25.52 8.31
N ASP A 60 0.30 24.58 8.09
CA ASP A 60 -0.59 23.99 9.10
C ASP A 60 0.05 22.82 9.89
N GLY A 61 1.30 22.46 9.57
CA GLY A 61 2.01 21.32 10.15
C GLY A 61 1.78 19.98 9.44
N THR A 62 0.94 19.93 8.40
CA THR A 62 0.76 18.74 7.57
C THR A 62 2.06 18.42 6.82
N LEU A 63 2.45 17.15 6.72
CA LEU A 63 3.51 16.75 5.80
C LEU A 63 2.91 16.30 4.48
N TYR A 64 3.33 16.89 3.37
CA TYR A 64 2.83 16.59 2.03
C TYR A 64 3.94 15.99 1.16
N ALA A 65 3.60 14.95 0.39
CA ALA A 65 4.48 14.34 -0.59
C ALA A 65 3.79 14.14 -1.95
N GLN A 66 4.51 14.53 -3.00
CA GLN A 66 4.11 14.38 -4.41
C GLN A 66 5.18 13.70 -5.27
N GLU A 67 6.40 13.58 -4.75
CA GLU A 67 7.51 12.87 -5.39
C GLU A 67 7.68 11.54 -4.68
N MET A 68 7.56 10.45 -5.44
CA MET A 68 7.64 9.10 -4.89
C MET A 68 8.06 8.06 -5.91
N MET A 69 8.57 6.95 -5.37
CA MET A 69 8.95 5.76 -6.13
C MET A 69 8.58 4.49 -5.34
N PRO A 70 8.26 3.37 -6.01
CA PRO A 70 8.13 2.09 -5.33
C PRO A 70 9.42 1.76 -4.59
N SER A 71 9.32 1.13 -3.43
CA SER A 71 10.48 0.81 -2.64
C SER A 71 10.25 -0.42 -1.78
N ALA A 72 11.32 -1.08 -1.37
CA ALA A 72 11.28 -2.18 -0.41
C ALA A 72 12.42 -1.99 0.58
N TYR A 73 12.08 -1.64 1.82
CA TYR A 73 13.02 -1.39 2.91
C TYR A 73 12.66 -2.23 4.12
N ILE A 74 13.68 -2.60 4.90
CA ILE A 74 13.48 -3.14 6.24
C ILE A 74 12.73 -2.12 7.11
N TYR A 75 11.90 -2.63 8.01
CA TYR A 75 11.04 -1.81 8.85
C TYR A 75 11.81 -1.23 10.04
N ILE A 76 11.50 0.03 10.39
CA ILE A 76 11.98 0.64 11.63
C ILE A 76 11.51 -0.18 12.85
N ARG A 77 12.34 -0.24 13.88
CA ARG A 77 12.10 -0.98 15.12
C ARG A 77 12.04 -0.02 16.30
N GLY A 78 11.71 -0.54 17.49
CA GLY A 78 11.62 0.26 18.70
C GLY A 78 10.30 1.00 18.81
N LEU A 79 10.29 2.17 19.45
CA LEU A 79 9.06 2.92 19.74
C LEU A 79 8.34 3.43 18.49
N ALA A 80 9.07 3.58 17.37
CA ALA A 80 8.49 3.99 16.08
C ALA A 80 8.06 2.81 15.20
N ALA A 81 8.10 1.58 15.69
CA ALA A 81 7.65 0.41 14.94
C ALA A 81 6.16 0.52 14.58
N GLY A 82 5.82 0.10 13.35
CA GLY A 82 4.43 -0.07 12.93
C GLY A 82 3.76 -1.30 13.53
N PRO A 83 2.45 -1.46 13.33
CA PRO A 83 1.73 -2.67 13.68
C PRO A 83 2.22 -3.85 12.84
N THR A 84 1.80 -5.06 13.23
CA THR A 84 2.03 -6.25 12.41
C THR A 84 1.05 -6.26 11.24
N MET A 85 1.52 -5.89 10.05
CA MET A 85 0.73 -5.84 8.82
C MET A 85 0.72 -7.18 8.07
N GLN A 86 0.99 -8.28 8.77
CA GLN A 86 1.28 -9.58 8.16
C GLN A 86 0.44 -10.67 8.82
N LYS A 87 -0.23 -11.50 8.01
CA LYS A 87 -0.96 -12.68 8.50
C LYS A 87 -0.55 -13.92 7.70
N MET A 88 -0.31 -15.02 8.41
CA MET A 88 -0.17 -16.35 7.80
C MET A 88 -1.57 -16.95 7.60
N VAL A 89 -1.80 -17.62 6.48
CA VAL A 89 -3.07 -18.29 6.21
C VAL A 89 -2.98 -19.75 6.65
N GLY A 90 -3.63 -20.07 7.77
CA GLY A 90 -3.55 -21.39 8.39
C GLY A 90 -2.12 -21.78 8.74
N SER A 91 -1.78 -23.07 8.58
CA SER A 91 -0.41 -23.60 8.74
C SER A 91 0.36 -23.68 7.42
N THR A 92 -0.01 -22.86 6.42
CA THR A 92 0.57 -22.92 5.07
C THR A 92 1.76 -21.98 4.90
N ALA A 93 2.42 -22.07 3.75
CA ALA A 93 3.50 -21.18 3.35
C ALA A 93 3.03 -19.79 2.89
N LEU A 94 1.70 -19.56 2.80
CA LEU A 94 1.09 -18.33 2.31
C LEU A 94 1.03 -17.25 3.40
N LYS A 95 1.61 -16.10 3.08
CA LYS A 95 1.64 -14.91 3.91
C LYS A 95 1.01 -13.74 3.17
N LEU A 96 0.08 -13.06 3.85
CA LEU A 96 -0.55 -11.83 3.38
C LEU A 96 0.09 -10.62 4.05
N ILE A 97 0.15 -9.50 3.33
CA ILE A 97 0.62 -8.20 3.81
C ILE A 97 -0.39 -7.12 3.39
N GLY A 98 -0.91 -6.35 4.35
CA GLY A 98 -1.93 -5.31 4.10
C GLY A 98 -2.39 -4.61 5.39
N ASP A 99 -3.06 -3.45 5.26
CA ASP A 99 -3.60 -2.67 6.41
C ASP A 99 -4.81 -3.36 7.02
N ASP A 100 -5.77 -3.71 6.17
CA ASP A 100 -7.10 -4.20 6.55
C ASP A 100 -7.14 -5.72 6.78
N LEU A 101 -5.98 -6.36 6.94
CA LEU A 101 -5.92 -7.80 7.19
C LEU A 101 -6.65 -8.22 8.46
N SER A 102 -6.89 -7.32 9.41
CA SER A 102 -7.74 -7.59 10.59
C SER A 102 -9.13 -8.11 10.22
N ARG A 103 -9.68 -7.66 9.07
CA ARG A 103 -10.98 -8.07 8.50
C ARG A 103 -10.96 -9.45 7.85
N VAL A 104 -9.76 -9.98 7.56
CA VAL A 104 -9.60 -11.32 6.99
C VAL A 104 -9.57 -12.36 8.11
N ASP A 105 -10.62 -13.17 8.18
CA ASP A 105 -10.64 -14.40 8.98
C ASP A 105 -9.79 -15.47 8.27
N THR A 106 -8.64 -15.80 8.86
CA THR A 106 -7.70 -16.75 8.29
C THR A 106 -8.21 -18.19 8.28
N ALA A 107 -9.15 -18.55 9.15
CA ALA A 107 -9.76 -19.87 9.15
C ALA A 107 -10.82 -19.99 8.04
N ALA A 108 -11.66 -18.96 7.89
CA ALA A 108 -12.59 -18.89 6.76
C ALA A 108 -11.83 -18.84 5.42
N LEU A 109 -10.76 -18.05 5.34
CA LEU A 109 -9.90 -18.00 4.16
C LEU A 109 -9.22 -19.34 3.89
N TYR A 110 -8.70 -20.04 4.91
CA TYR A 110 -8.17 -21.39 4.74
C TYR A 110 -9.20 -22.34 4.09
N MET A 111 -10.45 -22.31 4.55
CA MET A 111 -11.53 -23.12 3.98
C MET A 111 -11.86 -22.70 2.55
N LEU A 112 -11.93 -21.40 2.29
CA LEU A 112 -12.19 -20.83 0.97
C LEU A 112 -11.12 -21.25 -0.05
N LEU A 113 -9.84 -21.15 0.31
CA LEU A 113 -8.72 -21.52 -0.56
C LEU A 113 -8.53 -23.03 -0.72
N SER A 114 -9.23 -23.83 0.10
CA SER A 114 -9.23 -25.29 -0.03
C SER A 114 -10.20 -25.78 -1.12
N SER A 115 -11.00 -24.89 -1.73
CA SER A 115 -11.75 -25.22 -2.94
C SER A 115 -10.80 -25.44 -4.12
N ASP A 116 -11.29 -26.09 -5.18
CA ASP A 116 -10.56 -26.11 -6.45
C ASP A 116 -10.33 -24.67 -6.95
N GLN A 117 -9.14 -24.44 -7.49
CA GLN A 117 -8.81 -23.18 -8.13
C GLN A 117 -9.22 -23.21 -9.60
N GLU A 118 -9.70 -22.09 -10.10
CA GLU A 118 -9.86 -21.83 -11.53
C GLU A 118 -8.78 -20.87 -12.00
N GLN A 119 -8.27 -21.11 -13.21
CA GLN A 119 -7.33 -20.20 -13.85
C GLN A 119 -8.10 -19.18 -14.70
N CYS A 120 -8.04 -17.93 -14.28
CA CYS A 120 -8.59 -16.77 -14.96
C CYS A 120 -7.43 -15.96 -15.59
N TYR A 121 -7.75 -15.04 -16.51
CA TYR A 121 -6.77 -14.13 -17.10
C TYR A 121 -7.35 -12.73 -17.15
N LEU A 122 -6.59 -11.75 -16.64
CA LEU A 122 -6.96 -10.36 -16.76
C LEU A 122 -7.14 -9.99 -18.24
N SER A 123 -8.14 -9.15 -18.54
CA SER A 123 -8.45 -8.71 -19.91
C SER A 123 -7.29 -7.99 -20.58
N VAL A 124 -6.39 -7.40 -19.78
CA VAL A 124 -5.12 -6.84 -20.25
C VAL A 124 -3.96 -7.46 -19.48
N PRO A 125 -2.99 -8.10 -20.16
CA PRO A 125 -1.79 -8.59 -19.51
C PRO A 125 -0.94 -7.40 -19.05
N LEU A 126 -0.51 -7.45 -17.79
CA LEU A 126 0.36 -6.43 -17.20
C LEU A 126 1.68 -7.08 -16.78
N ASP A 127 2.78 -6.36 -17.03
CA ASP A 127 4.09 -6.73 -16.53
C ASP A 127 4.30 -6.20 -15.10
N THR A 128 5.41 -6.62 -14.49
CA THR A 128 5.78 -6.22 -13.14
C THR A 128 5.87 -4.71 -12.98
N ALA A 129 6.37 -4.00 -13.99
CA ALA A 129 6.47 -2.54 -13.95
C ALA A 129 5.09 -1.90 -13.91
N SER A 130 4.16 -2.35 -14.76
CA SER A 130 2.79 -1.85 -14.81
C SER A 130 2.04 -2.08 -13.50
N TYR A 131 2.27 -3.21 -12.83
CA TYR A 131 1.74 -3.46 -11.49
C TYR A 131 2.27 -2.46 -10.46
N TRP A 132 3.59 -2.43 -10.25
CA TRP A 132 4.20 -1.66 -9.16
C TRP A 132 4.14 -0.14 -9.37
N TYR A 133 4.21 0.32 -10.62
CA TYR A 133 4.18 1.74 -10.95
C TYR A 133 2.79 2.27 -11.27
N GLY A 134 1.73 1.47 -11.25
CA GLY A 134 0.40 1.95 -11.63
C GLY A 134 -0.75 1.18 -10.99
N PHE A 135 -0.92 -0.08 -11.39
CA PHE A 135 -2.16 -0.80 -11.05
C PHE A 135 -2.27 -1.13 -9.55
N LEU A 136 -1.19 -1.51 -8.86
CA LEU A 136 -1.23 -1.83 -7.43
C LEU A 136 -1.64 -0.62 -6.55
N PRO A 137 -1.01 0.58 -6.68
CA PRO A 137 -1.51 1.76 -5.98
C PRO A 137 -2.96 2.10 -6.30
N TYR A 138 -3.43 1.81 -7.51
CA TYR A 138 -4.82 2.06 -7.90
C TYR A 138 -5.78 1.09 -7.19
N VAL A 139 -5.53 -0.22 -7.26
CA VAL A 139 -6.35 -1.24 -6.58
C VAL A 139 -6.39 -0.94 -5.07
N MET A 140 -5.24 -0.73 -4.43
CA MET A 140 -5.12 -0.42 -3.00
C MET A 140 -5.92 0.80 -2.53
N LEU A 141 -6.21 1.76 -3.42
CA LEU A 141 -6.89 3.01 -3.06
C LEU A 141 -8.35 3.05 -3.49
N ASN A 142 -8.79 2.07 -4.30
CA ASN A 142 -10.11 2.08 -4.92
C ASN A 142 -10.83 0.74 -4.78
N GLU A 143 -10.29 -0.25 -4.06
CA GLU A 143 -11.04 -1.46 -3.84
C GLU A 143 -12.33 -1.16 -3.06
N PRO A 144 -13.42 -1.91 -3.35
CA PRO A 144 -14.69 -1.71 -2.68
C PRO A 144 -14.59 -1.81 -1.15
N GLU A 145 -15.47 -1.11 -0.44
CA GLU A 145 -15.45 -1.03 1.03
C GLU A 145 -15.43 -2.41 1.71
N ASN A 146 -16.16 -3.39 1.16
CA ASN A 146 -16.26 -4.74 1.73
C ASN A 146 -15.12 -5.68 1.32
N ASP A 147 -14.29 -5.24 0.39
CA ASP A 147 -13.19 -6.04 -0.13
C ASP A 147 -11.90 -5.72 0.62
N VAL A 148 -10.93 -6.63 0.52
CA VAL A 148 -9.61 -6.45 1.11
C VAL A 148 -8.55 -6.69 0.06
N PHE A 149 -7.76 -5.66 -0.22
CA PHE A 149 -6.51 -5.78 -0.96
C PHE A 149 -5.41 -6.34 -0.05
N ALA A 150 -4.54 -7.19 -0.62
CA ALA A 150 -3.31 -7.60 0.04
C ALA A 150 -2.19 -7.90 -0.96
N ILE A 151 -0.95 -7.74 -0.53
CA ILE A 151 0.20 -8.40 -1.15
C ILE A 151 0.33 -9.81 -0.57
N TYR A 152 0.66 -10.79 -1.39
CA TYR A 152 0.97 -12.13 -0.90
C TYR A 152 2.39 -12.55 -1.26
N THR A 153 2.95 -13.37 -0.39
CA THR A 153 4.20 -14.10 -0.63
C THR A 153 4.02 -15.54 -0.18
N ILE A 154 4.58 -16.46 -0.95
CA ILE A 154 4.71 -17.87 -0.58
C ILE A 154 6.19 -18.13 -0.34
N THR A 155 6.50 -18.79 0.78
CA THR A 155 7.89 -19.09 1.17
C THR A 155 8.66 -19.72 0.01
N GLN A 156 9.87 -19.22 -0.27
CA GLN A 156 10.66 -19.65 -1.42
C GLN A 156 10.83 -21.18 -1.46
N GLY A 157 10.54 -21.79 -2.61
CA GLY A 157 10.61 -23.24 -2.82
C GLY A 157 9.43 -24.04 -2.25
N GLN A 158 8.43 -23.37 -1.67
CA GLN A 158 7.19 -23.99 -1.19
C GLN A 158 6.00 -23.65 -2.10
N LYS A 159 4.92 -24.41 -1.93
CA LYS A 159 3.62 -24.19 -2.58
C LYS A 159 2.53 -24.06 -1.53
N ALA A 160 1.50 -23.27 -1.84
CA ALA A 160 0.29 -23.18 -1.03
C ALA A 160 -0.92 -23.06 -1.97
N TYR A 161 -1.93 -23.91 -1.78
CA TYR A 161 -3.17 -23.90 -2.59
C TYR A 161 -2.95 -23.93 -4.11
N GLY A 162 -1.94 -24.67 -4.57
CA GLY A 162 -1.59 -24.73 -6.01
C GLY A 162 -0.84 -23.51 -6.54
N MET A 163 -0.49 -22.54 -5.68
CA MET A 163 0.26 -21.32 -6.00
C MET A 163 1.70 -21.39 -5.49
N GLU A 164 2.57 -20.57 -6.07
CA GLU A 164 3.94 -20.30 -5.63
C GLU A 164 4.33 -18.84 -5.91
N GLY A 165 5.44 -18.37 -5.35
CA GLY A 165 5.96 -17.04 -5.62
C GLY A 165 5.23 -15.92 -4.87
N GLU A 166 5.02 -14.82 -5.56
CA GLU A 166 4.52 -13.57 -4.97
C GLU A 166 3.65 -12.80 -5.96
N GLY A 167 2.77 -11.96 -5.39
CA GLY A 167 1.80 -11.20 -6.16
C GLY A 167 0.92 -10.36 -5.25
N PHE A 168 -0.26 -10.02 -5.76
CA PHE A 168 -1.31 -9.38 -4.97
C PHE A 168 -2.60 -10.19 -5.03
N ALA A 169 -3.50 -9.91 -4.11
CA ALA A 169 -4.78 -10.54 -4.02
C ALA A 169 -5.88 -9.51 -3.71
N LEU A 170 -7.08 -9.81 -4.18
CA LEU A 170 -8.31 -9.17 -3.75
C LEU A 170 -9.21 -10.24 -3.13
N PHE A 171 -9.75 -9.94 -1.96
CA PHE A 171 -10.69 -10.79 -1.25
C PHE A 171 -12.05 -10.10 -1.20
N THR A 172 -13.08 -10.77 -1.68
CA THR A 172 -14.47 -10.44 -1.37
C THR A 172 -14.91 -11.30 -0.18
N PRO A 173 -16.09 -11.06 0.43
CA PRO A 173 -16.57 -11.90 1.54
C PRO A 173 -16.70 -13.40 1.21
N ALA A 174 -16.84 -13.76 -0.08
CA ALA A 174 -17.12 -15.13 -0.51
C ALA A 174 -16.11 -15.71 -1.52
N SER A 175 -15.17 -14.93 -2.06
CA SER A 175 -14.22 -15.40 -3.07
C SER A 175 -12.85 -14.73 -2.93
N ALA A 176 -11.84 -15.29 -3.60
CA ALA A 176 -10.51 -14.72 -3.62
C ALA A 176 -9.90 -14.81 -5.02
N ALA A 177 -9.19 -13.74 -5.42
CA ALA A 177 -8.42 -13.70 -6.65
C ALA A 177 -6.97 -13.36 -6.34
N PHE A 178 -6.03 -14.22 -6.75
CA PHE A 178 -4.59 -14.01 -6.58
C PHE A 178 -3.92 -13.83 -7.93
N VAL A 179 -3.21 -12.72 -8.10
CA VAL A 179 -2.53 -12.34 -9.35
C VAL A 179 -1.02 -12.38 -9.12
N PRO A 180 -0.29 -13.38 -9.66
CA PRO A 180 1.17 -13.43 -9.59
C PRO A 180 1.81 -12.32 -10.43
N TYR A 181 2.88 -11.69 -9.92
CA TYR A 181 3.53 -10.59 -10.63
C TYR A 181 4.15 -10.99 -11.98
N TYR A 182 4.55 -12.25 -12.10
CA TYR A 182 5.24 -12.80 -13.27
C TYR A 182 4.30 -13.63 -14.16
N GLY A 183 3.00 -13.58 -13.91
CA GLY A 183 1.97 -14.36 -14.62
C GLY A 183 1.35 -13.66 -15.84
N LEU A 184 1.74 -12.41 -16.15
CA LEU A 184 1.19 -11.61 -17.25
C LEU A 184 -0.35 -11.57 -17.26
N GLY A 185 -0.96 -11.32 -16.10
CA GLY A 185 -2.42 -11.30 -15.94
C GLY A 185 -3.07 -12.64 -15.61
N ALA A 186 -2.33 -13.76 -15.61
CA ALA A 186 -2.84 -15.01 -15.04
C ALA A 186 -3.31 -14.78 -13.58
N THR A 187 -4.46 -15.34 -13.23
CA THR A 187 -5.10 -15.13 -11.93
C THR A 187 -5.66 -16.44 -11.40
N HIS A 188 -5.37 -16.76 -10.14
CA HIS A 188 -5.94 -17.90 -9.43
C HIS A 188 -7.23 -17.46 -8.74
N CYS A 189 -8.36 -18.01 -9.19
CA CYS A 189 -9.70 -17.72 -8.70
C CYS A 189 -10.16 -18.84 -7.74
N PHE A 190 -10.63 -18.48 -6.54
CA PHE A 190 -11.12 -19.42 -5.53
C PHE A 190 -12.54 -19.08 -5.11
N ALA A 191 -13.36 -20.13 -4.92
CA ALA A 191 -14.76 -20.04 -4.51
C ALA A 191 -15.62 -19.09 -5.37
N GLY A 192 -15.44 -19.15 -6.70
CA GLY A 192 -16.16 -18.34 -7.68
C GLY A 192 -15.31 -17.24 -8.30
N ALA A 193 -15.95 -16.39 -9.11
CA ALA A 193 -15.27 -15.36 -9.90
C ALA A 193 -15.45 -13.93 -9.37
N ASP A 194 -16.19 -13.71 -8.28
CA ASP A 194 -16.57 -12.36 -7.83
C ASP A 194 -15.35 -11.45 -7.60
N ALA A 195 -14.35 -11.90 -6.85
CA ALA A 195 -13.11 -11.15 -6.63
C ALA A 195 -12.33 -10.87 -7.93
N PHE A 196 -12.39 -11.78 -8.89
CA PHE A 196 -11.78 -11.59 -10.19
C PHE A 196 -12.54 -10.55 -11.04
N LEU A 197 -13.88 -10.58 -11.01
CA LEU A 197 -14.73 -9.60 -11.70
C LEU A 197 -14.57 -8.20 -11.09
N GLU A 198 -14.36 -8.10 -9.78
CA GLU A 198 -14.01 -6.82 -9.13
C GLU A 198 -12.63 -6.32 -9.58
N LEU A 199 -11.63 -7.20 -9.69
CA LEU A 199 -10.33 -6.83 -10.26
C LEU A 199 -10.43 -6.35 -11.71
N GLU A 200 -11.27 -6.99 -12.53
CA GLU A 200 -11.56 -6.55 -13.91
C GLU A 200 -12.21 -5.16 -13.93
N THR A 201 -13.15 -4.91 -13.01
CA THR A 201 -13.82 -3.61 -12.87
C THR A 201 -12.83 -2.52 -12.48
N LEU A 202 -11.92 -2.81 -11.54
CA LEU A 202 -10.83 -1.91 -11.15
C LEU A 202 -9.85 -1.69 -12.30
N LEU A 203 -9.52 -2.73 -13.07
CA LEU A 203 -8.64 -2.65 -14.24
C LEU A 203 -9.26 -1.76 -15.33
N ALA A 204 -10.53 -1.96 -15.66
CA ALA A 204 -11.25 -1.13 -16.62
C ALA A 204 -11.33 0.33 -16.16
N SER A 205 -11.63 0.56 -14.88
CA SER A 205 -11.70 1.90 -14.30
C SER A 205 -10.34 2.61 -14.33
N TRP A 206 -9.26 1.89 -13.99
CA TRP A 206 -7.89 2.39 -14.10
C TRP A 206 -7.54 2.80 -15.53
N GLN A 207 -7.95 2.00 -16.52
CA GLN A 207 -7.77 2.32 -17.94
C GLN A 207 -8.56 3.56 -18.36
N GLN A 208 -9.83 3.65 -17.93
CA GLN A 208 -10.72 4.77 -18.24
C GLN A 208 -10.16 6.11 -17.73
N VAL A 209 -9.54 6.13 -16.55
CA VAL A 209 -8.90 7.34 -16.01
C VAL A 209 -7.48 7.58 -16.53
N GLY A 210 -7.07 6.88 -17.60
CA GLY A 210 -5.79 7.10 -18.29
C GLY A 210 -4.59 6.43 -17.64
N LYS A 211 -4.80 5.29 -16.95
CA LYS A 211 -3.76 4.45 -16.33
C LYS A 211 -2.79 5.27 -15.44
N PRO A 212 -3.30 6.00 -14.43
CA PRO A 212 -2.46 6.79 -13.56
C PRO A 212 -1.35 5.94 -12.94
N SER A 213 -0.16 6.54 -12.85
CA SER A 213 1.02 5.91 -12.29
C SER A 213 1.26 6.39 -10.86
N ILE A 214 2.27 5.83 -10.21
CA ILE A 214 2.76 6.27 -8.91
C ILE A 214 3.21 7.74 -8.92
N ARG A 215 3.50 8.33 -10.10
CA ARG A 215 3.78 9.78 -10.22
C ARG A 215 2.57 10.65 -9.89
N GLN A 216 1.36 10.09 -9.98
CA GLN A 216 0.11 10.75 -9.60
C GLN A 216 -0.28 10.44 -8.16
N LEU A 217 0.31 9.45 -7.50
CA LEU A 217 0.06 9.19 -6.09
C LEU A 217 0.50 10.41 -5.27
N ARG A 218 -0.25 10.72 -4.22
CA ARG A 218 -0.05 11.82 -3.28
C ARG A 218 -0.27 11.31 -1.88
N LEU A 219 0.52 11.83 -0.95
CA LEU A 219 0.41 11.53 0.47
C LEU A 219 0.32 12.81 1.27
N ARG A 220 -0.54 12.81 2.29
CA ARG A 220 -0.49 13.80 3.36
C ARG A 220 -0.56 13.10 4.72
N LEU A 221 0.36 13.45 5.60
CA LEU A 221 0.32 13.08 7.02
C LEU A 221 -0.19 14.29 7.80
N ILE A 222 -1.40 14.17 8.31
CA ILE A 222 -2.11 15.23 9.02
C ILE A 222 -1.93 14.96 10.52
N PRO A 223 -1.36 15.89 11.30
CA PRO A 223 -1.18 15.68 12.74
C PRO A 223 -2.50 15.37 13.45
N LYS A 224 -2.51 14.40 14.37
CA LYS A 224 -3.68 14.08 15.21
C LYS A 224 -4.06 15.18 16.20
N SER A 225 -3.24 16.22 16.32
CA SER A 225 -3.63 17.46 16.99
C SER A 225 -4.68 18.26 16.20
N GLN A 226 -4.90 17.93 14.93
CA GLN A 226 -5.99 18.44 14.10
C GLN A 226 -7.16 17.44 14.07
N ASP A 227 -8.34 17.91 13.67
CA ASP A 227 -9.51 17.05 13.51
C ASP A 227 -9.30 15.96 12.45
N LYS A 228 -9.95 14.81 12.65
CA LYS A 228 -9.94 13.73 11.66
C LYS A 228 -10.53 14.25 10.34
N PRO A 229 -9.77 14.21 9.23
CA PRO A 229 -10.25 14.76 7.97
C PRO A 229 -11.40 13.92 7.43
N HIS A 230 -12.40 14.59 6.88
CA HIS A 230 -13.33 13.94 5.96
C HIS A 230 -12.70 13.92 4.56
N ILE A 231 -12.61 12.74 3.94
CA ILE A 231 -12.04 12.57 2.60
C ILE A 231 -13.12 12.10 1.62
N THR A 232 -13.06 12.60 0.39
CA THR A 232 -13.96 12.19 -0.71
C THR A 232 -13.22 11.42 -1.81
N ARG A 233 -11.90 11.24 -1.66
CA ARG A 233 -11.03 10.59 -2.65
C ARG A 233 -9.90 9.83 -1.97
N GLY A 234 -9.60 8.64 -2.47
CA GLY A 234 -8.54 7.79 -1.94
C GLY A 234 -8.88 7.26 -0.55
N LYS A 235 -7.86 7.03 0.27
CA LYS A 235 -8.01 6.38 1.58
C LYS A 235 -7.35 7.13 2.70
N LEU A 236 -7.96 7.02 3.88
CA LEU A 236 -7.46 7.58 5.13
C LEU A 236 -7.05 6.44 6.07
N TYR A 237 -5.76 6.35 6.35
CA TYR A 237 -5.18 5.40 7.29
C TYR A 237 -4.92 6.10 8.62
N GLU A 238 -5.36 5.48 9.71
CA GLU A 238 -5.12 6.00 11.04
C GLU A 238 -3.74 5.54 11.57
N ARG A 239 -2.87 6.48 11.94
CA ARG A 239 -1.52 6.21 12.42
C ARG A 239 -1.33 6.66 13.89
N HIS A 240 -0.14 6.49 14.45
CA HIS A 240 0.13 6.81 15.86
C HIS A 240 -0.04 8.31 16.14
N ASN A 241 0.62 9.14 15.33
CA ASN A 241 0.70 10.59 15.45
C ASN A 241 -0.07 11.32 14.35
N HIS A 242 -0.38 10.64 13.24
CA HIS A 242 -1.01 11.26 12.08
C HIS A 242 -2.24 10.51 11.58
N TYR A 243 -3.04 11.17 10.75
CA TYR A 243 -3.86 10.52 9.74
C TYR A 243 -3.11 10.58 8.41
N LEU A 244 -2.82 9.43 7.81
CA LEU A 244 -2.23 9.35 6.47
C LEU A 244 -3.37 9.32 5.44
N HIS A 245 -3.53 10.38 4.67
CA HIS A 245 -4.40 10.36 3.48
C HIS A 245 -3.55 10.11 2.24
N ALA A 246 -3.93 9.09 1.47
CA ALA A 246 -3.30 8.73 0.21
C ALA A 246 -4.34 8.76 -0.92
N TRP A 247 -4.01 9.37 -2.04
CA TRP A 247 -4.87 9.43 -3.22
C TRP A 247 -4.05 9.49 -4.50
N ILE A 248 -4.65 9.05 -5.60
CA ILE A 248 -4.10 9.29 -6.94
C ILE A 248 -4.67 10.61 -7.42
N GLU A 249 -3.84 11.54 -7.86
CA GLU A 249 -4.22 12.83 -8.46
C GLU A 249 -4.75 12.62 -9.89
N ALA A 250 -5.68 13.46 -10.34
CA ALA A 250 -6.23 13.33 -11.70
C ALA A 250 -5.19 13.80 -12.73
N ASN A 251 -5.16 13.18 -13.90
CA ASN A 251 -4.34 13.69 -15.01
C ASN A 251 -4.92 15.05 -15.46
N ALA A 252 -4.12 16.11 -15.41
CA ALA A 252 -4.53 17.45 -15.84
C ALA A 252 -4.99 17.49 -17.32
N GLU A 253 -4.58 16.52 -18.13
CA GLU A 253 -4.91 16.45 -19.56
C GLU A 253 -6.32 15.91 -19.86
N ILE A 254 -7.04 15.33 -18.88
CA ILE A 254 -8.41 14.80 -19.09
C ILE A 254 -9.48 15.88 -18.79
N GLN A 255 -9.10 17.01 -18.20
CA GLN A 255 -10.02 18.11 -17.84
C GLN A 255 -10.32 19.10 -18.99
N ALA A 256 -9.79 18.87 -20.19
CA ALA A 256 -9.94 19.81 -21.32
C ALA A 256 -11.13 19.52 -22.26
N ASP A 257 -11.86 18.42 -22.06
CA ASP A 257 -12.96 17.99 -22.94
C ASP A 257 -14.29 17.76 -22.17
N GLU A 258 -14.70 18.72 -21.34
CA GLU A 258 -16.11 18.89 -20.91
C GLU A 258 -16.61 20.32 -21.18
#